data_AF-A0A536ZIK1-F1
#
_entry.id   AF-A0A536ZIK1-F1
#
_cell.length_a   1.000
_cell.length_b   1.000
_cell.length_c   1.000
_cell.angle_alpha   90.00
_cell.angle_beta   90.00
_cell.angle_gamma   90.00
#
_symmetry.space_group_name_H-M   'P 1'
#
loop_
_entity.id
_entity.type
_entity.pdbx_description
1 polymer ?
#
loop_
_entity_poly.entity_id
_entity_poly.type
_entity_poly.pdbx_seq_one_letter_code
_entity_poly.pdbx_strand_id
1 'polypeptide(L)' 'MYRKILVGYDGSAAGRKAFETALELAERDGAELFVLSVARPPEVGDDVETEAVIEN' A
#
# COMPACT_ATOMS: atom_id res chain seq x y z
N MET A 1 4.33 8.67 -25.40
CA MET A 1 4.53 9.56 -24.24
C MET A 1 3.38 9.34 -23.28
N TYR A 2 3.68 9.06 -22.01
CA TYR A 2 2.69 8.89 -20.96
C TYR A 2 2.19 10.24 -20.45
N ARG A 3 0.94 10.30 -20.01
CA ARG A 3 0.36 11.50 -19.37
C ARG A 3 0.14 11.33 -17.87
N LYS A 4 -0.10 10.09 -17.44
CA LYS A 4 -0.31 9.70 -16.04
C LYS A 4 0.36 8.36 -15.81
N ILE A 5 1.11 8.24 -14.73
CA ILE A 5 1.85 7.03 -14.33
C ILE A 5 1.43 6.69 -12.90
N LEU A 6 1.10 5.43 -12.63
CA LEU A 6 0.86 4.92 -11.28
C LEU A 6 1.96 3.91 -10.95
N VAL A 7 2.61 4.10 -9.80
CA VAL A 7 3.60 3.15 -9.27
C VAL A 7 3.16 2.61 -7.92
N GLY A 8 3.23 1.28 -7.79
CA GLY A 8 3.05 0.60 -6.51
C GLY A 8 4.29 0.74 -5.65
N TYR A 9 4.13 1.12 -4.38
CA TYR A 9 5.20 1.29 -3.42
C TYR A 9 4.89 0.55 -2.12
N ASP A 10 5.63 -0.52 -1.86
CA ASP A 10 5.48 -1.38 -0.68
C ASP A 10 6.65 -1.23 0.32
N GLY A 11 7.56 -0.27 0.09
CA GLY A 11 8.75 -0.05 0.91
C GLY A 11 9.91 -1.03 0.67
N SER A 12 9.72 -2.04 -0.17
CA SER A 12 10.79 -2.99 -0.51
C SER A 12 11.88 -2.34 -1.37
N ALA A 13 13.06 -2.98 -1.45
CA ALA A 13 14.12 -2.54 -2.34
C ALA A 13 13.69 -2.56 -3.82
N ALA A 14 12.84 -3.51 -4.22
CA ALA A 14 12.27 -3.57 -5.55
C ALA A 14 11.28 -2.41 -5.80
N GLY A 15 10.41 -2.13 -4.82
CA GLY A 15 9.50 -0.99 -4.86
C GLY A 15 10.22 0.36 -4.98
N ARG A 16 11.37 0.51 -4.31
CA ARG A 16 12.22 1.70 -4.45
C ARG A 16 12.77 1.86 -5.87
N LYS A 17 13.30 0.79 -6.47
CA LYS A 17 13.77 0.83 -7.86
C LYS A 17 12.64 1.15 -8.84
N ALA A 18 11.45 0.57 -8.63
CA ALA A 18 10.28 0.87 -9.45
C ALA A 18 9.88 2.36 -9.35
N PHE A 19 9.93 2.93 -8.14
CA PHE A 19 9.68 4.36 -7.93
C PHE A 19 10.70 5.24 -8.66
N GLU A 20 12.00 4.94 -8.58
CA GLU A 20 13.06 5.67 -9.29
C GLU A 20 12.83 5.64 -10.80
N THR A 21 12.53 4.47 -11.37
CA THR A 21 12.22 4.34 -12.80
C THR A 21 10.95 5.11 -13.20
N ALA A 22 9.91 5.08 -12.36
CA ALA A 22 8.68 5.82 -12.63
C ALA A 22 8.90 7.34 -12.59
N LEU A 23 9.79 7.81 -11.72
CA LEU A 23 10.19 9.22 -11.63
C LEU A 23 10.90 9.69 -12.91
N GLU A 24 11.88 8.91 -13.39
CA GLU A 24 12.59 9.20 -14.64
C GLU A 24 11.64 9.25 -15.85
N LEU A 25 10.69 8.32 -15.92
CA LEU A 25 9.68 8.29 -16.98
C LEU A 25 8.72 9.49 -16.91
N ALA A 26 8.32 9.90 -15.70
CA ALA A 26 7.44 11.03 -15.49
C ALA A 26 8.12 12.34 -15.87
N GLU A 27 9.39 12.52 -15.50
CA GLU A 27 10.18 13.70 -15.88
C GLU A 27 10.37 13.78 -17.40
N ARG A 28 10.77 12.67 -18.04
CA ARG A 28 10.97 12.60 -19.49
C ARG A 28 9.70 12.92 -20.28
N ASP A 29 8.55 12.44 -19.81
CA ASP A 29 7.28 12.55 -20.54
C ASP A 29 6.43 13.74 -20.08
N GLY A 30 6.84 14.50 -19.06
CA GLY A 30 6.02 15.53 -18.43
C GLY A 30 4.73 14.98 -17.81
N ALA A 31 4.77 13.75 -17.31
CA ALA A 31 3.61 13.02 -16.81
C ALA A 31 3.35 13.26 -15.32
N GLU A 32 2.09 13.18 -14.91
CA GLU A 32 1.69 13.18 -13.50
C GLU A 32 1.99 11.80 -12.89
N LEU A 33 2.74 11.76 -11.78
CA LEU A 33 3.12 10.52 -11.09
C LEU A 33 2.29 10.31 -9.83
N PHE A 34 1.59 9.19 -9.77
CA PHE A 34 0.83 8.72 -8.61
C PHE A 34 1.60 7.59 -7.93
N VAL A 35 1.80 7.71 -6.61
CA VAL A 35 2.44 6.68 -5.79
C VAL A 35 1.38 6.07 -4.88
N LEU A 36 1.24 4.74 -4.91
CA LEU A 36 0.20 4.03 -4.17
C LEU A 36 0.81 2.88 -3.35
N SER A 37 0.42 2.77 -2.08
CA SER A 37 0.69 1.59 -1.27
C SER A 37 -0.63 0.88 -0.94
N VAL A 38 -0.63 -0.45 -1.01
CA VAL A 38 -1.80 -1.26 -0.66
C VAL A 38 -1.60 -1.80 0.76
N ALA A 39 -2.44 -1.35 1.68
CA ALA A 39 -2.49 -1.88 3.03
C ALA A 39 -3.56 -2.98 3.13
N ARG A 40 -3.31 -4.00 3.95
CA ARG A 40 -4.37 -4.94 4.34
C ARG A 40 -5.28 -4.25 5.35
N PRO A 41 -6.62 -4.35 5.22
CA PRO A 41 -7.52 -3.96 6.29
C PRO A 41 -7.18 -4.71 7.59
N PRO A 42 -7.42 -4.12 8.77
CA PRO A 42 -7.32 -4.86 10.02
C PRO A 42 -8.28 -6.05 10.01
N GLU A 43 -7.88 -7.15 10.63
CA GLU A 43 -8.81 -8.25 10.91
C GLU A 43 -9.88 -7.74 11.89
N VAL A 44 -11.14 -8.03 11.59
CA VAL A 44 -12.24 -7.77 12.54
C VAL A 44 -12.05 -8.77 13.67
N GLY A 45 -11.89 -8.30 14.91
CA GLY A 45 -11.73 -9.19 16.05
C GLY A 45 -12.95 -10.10 16.19
N ASP A 46 -12.70 -11.41 16.36
CA ASP A 46 -13.77 -12.34 16.71
C ASP A 46 -14.35 -11.95 18.08
N ASP A 47 -15.67 -12.04 18.22
CA ASP A 47 -16.33 -11.87 19.52
C ASP A 47 -15.78 -12.94 20.48
N VAL A 48 -15.01 -12.50 21.48
CA VAL A 48 -14.53 -13.37 22.56
C VAL A 48 -15.70 -13.62 23.52
N GLU A 49 -16.34 -14.78 23.40
CA GLU A 49 -17.27 -15.28 24.41
C GLU A 49 -16.50 -15.46 25.74
N THR A 50 -16.71 -14.54 26.68
CA THR A 50 -16.17 -14.68 28.03
C THR A 50 -17.00 -15.73 28.77
N GLU A 51 -16.37 -16.81 29.25
CA GLU A 51 -17.08 -17.78 30.09
C GLU A 51 -17.69 -17.07 31.31
N ALA A 52 -18.99 -17.29 31.52
CA ALA A 52 -19.68 -16.79 32.71
C ALA A 52 -19.11 -17.52 33.94
N VAL A 53 -18.31 -16.80 34.74
CA VAL A 53 -17.87 -17.29 36.04
C VAL A 53 -19.09 -17.27 36.97
N ILE A 54 -19.66 -18.42 37.27
CA ILE A 54 -20.65 -18.56 38.35
C ILE A 54 -19.87 -18.76 39.65
N GLU A 55 -19.84 -17.74 40.51
CA GLU A 55 -19.36 -17.89 41.89
C GLU A 55 -20.36 -18.75 42.69
N ASN A 56 -19.83 -19.72 43.45
CA ASN A 56 -20.58 -20.60 44.36
C ASN A 56 -20.78 -19.96 45.74
#